data_AF-A0A7L9UAY4-F1
#
_entry.id   AF-A0A7L9UAY4-F1
#
_cell.length_a   1.000
_cell.length_b   1.000
_cell.length_c   1.000
_cell.angle_alpha   90.00
_cell.angle_beta   90.00
_cell.angle_gamma   90.00
#
_symmetry.space_group_name_H-M   'P 1'
#
loop_
_entity.id
_entity.type
_entity.pdbx_description
1 polymer ?
#
loop_
_entity_poly.entity_id
_entity_poly.type
_entity_poly.pdbx_seq_one_letter_code
_entity_poly.pdbx_strand_id
1 'polypeptide(L)'
;MRQGFHGRATAWLGGLAFAALLAAGGSAHAGNQKEEEMADSVRLALSNAIADTRPPKPAFRDEAARVRYQQWFTEMSARLKKRLPDELSRTEFLESAWYEATRAGLDPGLVLGLIQVESAYRKYAVSIAGARGYMQVMPFWTKVIGDNDRRKLFHMQTNLRYGCSILRMYIDMERGDLYLALGRYNGSRGRPQYPNAVLAAWKKWEFNPVAVASR
;
A
#
# COMPACT_ATOMS: atom_id res chain seq x y z
N MET A 1 27.70 -51.65 54.38
CA MET A 1 27.40 -52.12 53.02
C MET A 1 27.24 -50.93 52.08
N ARG A 2 28.20 -50.70 51.19
CA ARG A 2 28.04 -50.11 49.85
C ARG A 2 29.41 -50.10 49.17
N GLN A 3 29.62 -51.07 48.28
CA GLN A 3 30.66 -51.02 47.24
C GLN A 3 30.04 -50.44 45.97
N GLY A 4 30.88 -49.89 45.09
CA GLY A 4 30.55 -49.72 43.68
C GLY A 4 31.17 -48.50 43.00
N PHE A 5 32.46 -48.56 42.68
CA PHE A 5 33.04 -47.88 41.50
C PHE A 5 32.28 -48.31 40.24
N HIS A 6 32.07 -47.43 39.25
CA HIS A 6 32.08 -47.74 37.80
C HIS A 6 32.30 -46.42 37.01
N GLY A 7 33.04 -46.50 35.92
CA GLY A 7 33.63 -45.37 35.20
C GLY A 7 32.88 -44.90 33.95
N ARG A 8 33.39 -43.76 33.46
CA ARG A 8 33.37 -43.16 32.11
C ARG A 8 32.29 -43.58 31.10
N ALA A 9 31.56 -42.58 30.60
CA ALA A 9 31.16 -42.49 29.19
C ALA A 9 31.21 -41.03 28.71
N THR A 10 32.15 -40.76 27.81
CA THR A 10 32.22 -39.57 26.96
C THR A 10 31.09 -39.62 25.93
N ALA A 11 30.32 -38.54 25.81
CA ALA A 11 29.46 -38.31 24.65
C ALA A 11 29.73 -36.89 24.11
N TRP A 12 30.40 -36.85 22.96
CA TRP A 12 30.49 -35.69 22.10
C TRP A 12 29.10 -35.39 21.53
N LEU A 13 28.63 -34.15 21.69
CA LEU A 13 27.60 -33.59 20.83
C LEU A 13 28.11 -32.26 20.27
N GLY A 14 28.72 -32.35 19.11
CA GLY A 14 28.76 -31.24 18.17
C GLY A 14 27.34 -30.99 17.64
N GLY A 15 27.01 -29.72 17.38
CA GLY A 15 25.70 -29.38 16.86
C GLY A 15 25.46 -27.89 16.77
N LEU A 16 26.19 -27.24 15.86
CA LEU A 16 25.79 -26.07 15.06
C LEU A 16 24.91 -25.01 15.76
N ALA A 17 25.56 -23.90 16.14
CA ALA A 17 24.92 -22.62 16.35
C ALA A 17 24.20 -22.18 15.05
N PHE A 18 22.89 -22.42 14.99
CA PHE A 18 22.04 -21.83 13.96
C PHE A 18 21.75 -20.39 14.38
N ALA A 19 22.60 -19.46 13.93
CA ALA A 19 22.32 -18.04 14.00
C ALA A 19 21.08 -17.74 13.14
N ALA A 20 19.92 -17.66 13.78
CA ALA A 20 18.71 -17.14 13.17
C ALA A 20 18.87 -15.63 12.96
N LEU A 21 19.51 -15.24 11.85
CA LEU A 21 19.37 -13.92 11.26
C LEU A 21 17.94 -13.78 10.74
N LEU A 22 17.02 -13.43 11.63
CA LEU A 22 15.70 -12.96 11.26
C LEU A 22 15.88 -11.63 10.53
N ALA A 23 15.66 -11.69 9.21
CA ALA A 23 15.50 -10.52 8.37
C ALA A 23 14.42 -9.61 8.99
N ALA A 24 14.85 -8.45 9.49
CA ALA A 24 13.97 -7.37 9.92
C ALA A 24 13.34 -6.70 8.68
N GLY A 25 12.49 -7.44 7.98
CA GLY A 25 11.49 -6.89 7.09
C GLY A 25 10.32 -6.42 7.95
N GLY A 26 10.44 -5.23 8.53
CA GLY A 26 9.37 -4.62 9.32
C GLY A 26 8.10 -4.50 8.47
N SER A 27 7.20 -5.46 8.61
CA SER A 27 5.84 -5.32 8.12
C SER A 27 5.17 -4.33 9.05
N ALA A 28 5.03 -3.07 8.62
CA ALA A 28 4.19 -2.13 9.34
C ALA A 28 2.79 -2.74 9.41
N HIS A 29 2.37 -3.12 10.62
CA HIS A 29 1.03 -3.67 10.81
C HIS A 29 0.03 -2.55 10.52
N ALA A 30 -0.97 -2.84 9.69
CA ALA A 30 -2.16 -1.98 9.58
C ALA A 30 -2.67 -1.75 11.00
N GLY A 31 -2.70 -0.48 11.42
CA GLY A 31 -3.15 -0.10 12.75
C GLY A 31 -4.64 -0.33 12.91
N ASN A 32 -5.15 -0.08 14.11
CA ASN A 32 -6.56 -0.26 14.41
C ASN A 32 -7.37 0.98 13.98
N GLN A 33 -7.41 1.25 12.67
CA GLN A 33 -8.23 2.32 12.10
C GLN A 33 -9.69 2.12 12.53
N LYS A 34 -10.30 3.19 13.05
CA LYS A 34 -11.69 3.18 13.52
C LYS A 34 -12.59 3.92 12.54
N GLU A 35 -13.86 3.56 12.53
CA GLU A 35 -14.88 4.35 11.86
C GLU A 35 -14.95 5.73 12.53
N GLU A 36 -14.95 6.77 11.70
CA GLU A 36 -15.06 8.17 12.14
C GLU A 36 -16.34 8.76 11.60
N GLU A 37 -16.98 9.62 12.38
CA GLU A 37 -18.10 10.42 11.88
C GLU A 37 -17.61 11.39 10.81
N MET A 38 -18.36 11.48 9.73
CA MET A 38 -18.09 12.40 8.62
C MET A 38 -19.37 13.10 8.21
N ALA A 39 -19.22 14.32 7.70
CA ALA A 39 -20.34 15.06 7.15
C ALA A 39 -20.98 14.27 5.99
N ASP A 40 -22.31 14.33 5.89
CA ASP A 40 -23.06 13.60 4.87
C ASP A 40 -22.63 13.98 3.44
N SER A 41 -22.22 15.23 3.23
CA SER A 41 -21.66 15.70 1.95
C SER A 41 -20.37 14.98 1.58
N VAL A 42 -19.47 14.76 2.54
CA VAL A 42 -18.21 14.02 2.35
C VAL A 42 -18.51 12.55 2.07
N ARG A 43 -19.43 11.95 2.84
CA ARG A 43 -19.88 10.58 2.63
C ARG A 43 -20.45 10.40 1.22
N LEU A 44 -21.32 11.30 0.78
CA LEU A 44 -21.94 11.25 -0.54
C LEU A 44 -20.90 11.40 -1.66
N ALA A 45 -19.95 12.33 -1.52
CA ALA A 45 -18.88 12.51 -2.49
C ALA A 45 -18.02 11.24 -2.62
N LEU A 46 -17.67 10.60 -1.50
CA LEU A 46 -16.95 9.34 -1.49
C LEU A 46 -17.77 8.21 -2.13
N SER A 47 -19.03 8.05 -1.74
CA SER A 47 -19.92 7.03 -2.34
C SER A 47 -20.02 7.16 -3.86
N ASN A 48 -20.14 8.39 -4.38
CA ASN A 48 -20.13 8.64 -5.83
C ASN A 48 -18.78 8.28 -6.47
N ALA A 49 -17.66 8.61 -5.80
CA ALA A 49 -16.33 8.26 -6.29
C ALA A 49 -16.10 6.74 -6.34
N ILE A 50 -16.69 5.98 -5.41
CA ILE A 50 -16.64 4.51 -5.35
C ILE A 50 -17.56 3.86 -6.39
N ALA A 51 -18.76 4.40 -6.59
CA ALA A 51 -19.78 3.85 -7.48
C ALA A 51 -19.47 4.02 -8.98
N ASP A 52 -18.56 4.93 -9.34
CA ASP A 52 -18.02 5.03 -10.68
C ASP A 52 -17.46 3.65 -11.11
N THR A 53 -17.70 3.22 -12.36
CA THR A 53 -17.25 1.93 -12.90
C THR A 53 -16.40 2.08 -14.15
N ARG A 54 -16.04 3.31 -14.52
CA ARG A 54 -15.22 3.56 -15.71
C ARG A 54 -13.90 2.79 -15.62
N PRO A 55 -13.45 2.12 -16.70
CA PRO A 55 -12.18 1.41 -16.72
C PRO A 55 -11.02 2.36 -16.35
N PRO A 56 -10.04 1.91 -15.56
CA PRO A 56 -8.98 2.77 -15.07
C PRO A 56 -7.90 2.93 -16.14
N LYS A 57 -8.26 3.57 -17.25
CA LYS A 57 -7.35 3.84 -18.37
C LYS A 57 -6.86 5.29 -18.31
N PRO A 58 -5.54 5.51 -18.26
CA PRO A 58 -4.98 6.86 -18.32
C PRO A 58 -5.42 7.59 -19.59
N ALA A 59 -5.96 8.79 -19.42
CA ALA A 59 -6.29 9.71 -20.51
C ALA A 59 -5.41 10.95 -20.38
N PHE A 60 -4.91 11.47 -21.51
CA PHE A 60 -3.94 12.57 -21.53
C PHE A 60 -4.51 13.76 -22.26
N ARG A 61 -4.37 14.94 -21.65
CA ARG A 61 -4.82 16.23 -22.22
C ARG A 61 -3.97 16.67 -23.42
N ASP A 62 -2.69 16.31 -23.40
CA ASP A 62 -1.69 16.74 -24.36
C ASP A 62 -0.61 15.65 -24.52
N GLU A 63 0.17 15.78 -25.59
CA GLU A 63 1.24 14.84 -25.93
C GLU A 63 2.34 14.82 -24.87
N ALA A 64 2.66 15.97 -24.27
CA ALA A 64 3.67 16.05 -23.21
C ALA A 64 3.26 15.22 -21.97
N ALA A 65 1.98 15.22 -21.60
CA ALA A 65 1.44 14.39 -20.52
C ALA A 65 1.51 12.91 -20.84
N ARG A 66 1.20 12.52 -22.09
CA ARG A 66 1.34 11.14 -22.57
C ARG A 66 2.79 10.66 -22.49
N VAL A 67 3.75 11.48 -22.94
CA VAL A 67 5.18 11.16 -22.86
C VAL A 67 5.66 11.05 -21.41
N ARG A 68 5.25 11.98 -20.53
CA ARG A 68 5.59 11.89 -19.08
C ARG A 68 5.05 10.59 -18.46
N TYR A 69 3.82 10.21 -18.78
CA TYR A 69 3.27 8.94 -18.34
C TYR A 69 4.06 7.74 -18.88
N GLN A 70 4.44 7.75 -20.16
CA GLN A 70 5.20 6.63 -20.75
C GLN A 70 6.58 6.47 -20.10
N GLN A 71 7.26 7.57 -19.78
CA GLN A 71 8.51 7.56 -19.03
C GLN A 71 8.29 7.00 -17.63
N TRP A 72 7.27 7.49 -16.91
CA TRP A 72 6.90 6.98 -15.58
C TRP A 72 6.60 5.48 -15.63
N PHE A 73 5.77 5.04 -16.56
CA PHE A 73 5.32 3.65 -16.68
C PHE A 73 6.51 2.72 -16.93
N THR A 74 7.38 3.09 -17.86
CA THR A 74 8.60 2.32 -18.17
C THR A 74 9.47 2.15 -16.93
N GLU A 75 9.71 3.25 -16.20
CA GLU A 75 10.57 3.23 -15.02
C GLU A 75 9.94 2.46 -13.86
N MET A 76 8.67 2.70 -13.55
CA MET A 76 7.98 2.00 -12.47
C MET A 76 7.80 0.51 -12.78
N SER A 77 7.54 0.15 -14.05
CA SER A 77 7.48 -1.26 -14.48
C SER A 77 8.82 -1.97 -14.24
N ALA A 78 9.94 -1.33 -14.57
CA ALA A 78 11.26 -1.88 -14.29
C ALA A 78 11.51 -2.06 -12.78
N ARG A 79 11.20 -1.05 -11.96
CA ARG A 79 11.35 -1.10 -10.49
C ARG A 79 10.46 -2.18 -9.86
N LEU A 80 9.25 -2.38 -10.39
CA LEU A 80 8.25 -3.28 -9.83
C LEU A 80 8.40 -4.74 -10.29
N LYS A 81 9.17 -5.01 -11.36
CA LYS A 81 9.37 -6.34 -11.95
C LYS A 81 9.73 -7.44 -10.94
N LYS A 82 10.51 -7.14 -9.91
CA LYS A 82 10.87 -8.12 -8.87
C LYS A 82 9.70 -8.52 -7.96
N ARG A 83 8.71 -7.66 -7.79
CA ARG A 83 7.57 -7.88 -6.88
C ARG A 83 6.30 -8.32 -7.62
N LEU A 84 6.12 -7.85 -8.86
CA LEU A 84 5.09 -8.32 -9.79
C LEU A 84 5.79 -8.78 -11.08
N PRO A 85 6.26 -10.04 -11.16
CA PRO A 85 7.01 -10.53 -12.33
C PRO A 85 6.15 -10.70 -13.57
N ASP A 86 4.88 -11.09 -13.40
CA ASP A 86 3.91 -11.20 -14.49
C ASP A 86 3.68 -9.83 -15.15
N GLU A 87 3.87 -9.76 -16.46
CA GLU A 87 3.83 -8.50 -17.21
C GLU A 87 2.43 -7.93 -17.35
N LEU A 88 1.44 -8.79 -17.59
CA LEU A 88 0.05 -8.37 -17.70
C LEU A 88 -0.43 -7.78 -16.37
N SER A 89 -0.28 -8.52 -15.27
CA SER A 89 -0.66 -8.06 -13.93
C SER A 89 0.07 -6.78 -13.52
N ARG A 90 1.37 -6.65 -13.85
CA ARG A 90 2.15 -5.44 -13.56
C ARG A 90 1.65 -4.24 -14.37
N THR A 91 1.32 -4.44 -15.64
CA THR A 91 0.76 -3.40 -16.51
C THR A 91 -0.59 -2.93 -16.01
N GLU A 92 -1.52 -3.85 -15.78
CA GLU A 92 -2.86 -3.51 -15.26
C GLU A 92 -2.79 -2.82 -13.89
N PHE A 93 -1.86 -3.25 -13.03
CA PHE A 93 -1.62 -2.62 -11.74
C PHE A 93 -1.12 -1.18 -11.87
N LEU A 94 -0.12 -0.93 -12.72
CA LEU A 94 0.44 0.42 -12.88
C LEU A 94 -0.55 1.38 -13.54
N GLU A 95 -1.27 0.92 -14.56
CA GLU A 95 -2.36 1.71 -15.17
C GLU A 95 -3.42 2.08 -14.12
N SER A 96 -3.85 1.10 -13.33
CA SER A 96 -4.88 1.30 -12.30
C SER A 96 -4.40 2.21 -11.16
N ALA A 97 -3.16 2.02 -10.70
CA ALA A 97 -2.57 2.82 -9.63
C ALA A 97 -2.38 4.27 -10.08
N TRP A 98 -1.87 4.51 -11.29
CA TRP A 98 -1.78 5.84 -11.86
C TRP A 98 -3.14 6.51 -11.98
N TYR A 99 -4.11 5.79 -12.55
CA TYR A 99 -5.46 6.32 -12.77
C TYR A 99 -6.14 6.71 -11.46
N GLU A 100 -6.17 5.82 -10.46
CA GLU A 100 -6.84 6.11 -9.19
C GLU A 100 -6.11 7.17 -8.36
N ALA A 101 -4.77 7.18 -8.39
CA ALA A 101 -3.98 8.22 -7.72
C ALA A 101 -4.27 9.60 -8.33
N THR A 102 -4.14 9.73 -9.65
CA THR A 102 -4.37 11.00 -10.35
C THR A 102 -5.81 11.49 -10.23
N ARG A 103 -6.79 10.57 -10.32
CA ARG A 103 -8.22 10.89 -10.11
C ARG A 103 -8.51 11.42 -8.71
N ALA A 104 -7.82 10.90 -7.69
CA ALA A 104 -7.93 11.37 -6.31
C ALA A 104 -7.04 12.59 -6.00
N GLY A 105 -6.28 13.12 -6.97
CA GLY A 105 -5.34 14.23 -6.75
C GLY A 105 -4.16 13.84 -5.87
N LEU A 106 -3.71 12.58 -5.95
CA LEU A 106 -2.56 12.04 -5.24
C LEU A 106 -1.38 11.83 -6.18
N ASP A 107 -0.17 11.94 -5.64
CA ASP A 107 1.05 11.54 -6.34
C ASP A 107 1.08 10.01 -6.54
N PRO A 108 1.25 9.50 -7.78
CA PRO A 108 1.31 8.06 -8.03
C PRO A 108 2.46 7.35 -7.28
N GLY A 109 3.59 8.03 -7.09
CA GLY A 109 4.71 7.50 -6.31
C GLY A 109 4.37 7.35 -4.82
N LEU A 110 3.60 8.27 -4.25
CA LEU A 110 3.10 8.17 -2.87
C LEU A 110 2.21 6.94 -2.72
N VAL A 111 1.29 6.72 -3.67
CA VAL A 111 0.40 5.55 -3.67
C VAL A 111 1.20 4.25 -3.80
N LEU A 112 2.20 4.20 -4.68
CA LEU A 112 3.10 3.04 -4.78
C LEU A 112 3.87 2.80 -3.47
N GLY A 113 4.38 3.87 -2.83
CA GLY A 113 5.05 3.79 -1.54
C GLY A 113 4.16 3.25 -0.42
N LEU A 114 2.91 3.75 -0.34
CA LEU A 114 1.91 3.26 0.62
C LEU A 114 1.61 1.77 0.39
N ILE A 115 1.34 1.36 -0.85
CA ILE A 115 1.06 -0.06 -1.19
C ILE A 115 2.23 -0.96 -0.82
N GLN A 116 3.47 -0.49 -0.99
CA GLN A 116 4.65 -1.23 -0.58
C GLN A 116 4.65 -1.52 0.92
N VAL A 117 4.29 -0.52 1.74
CA VAL A 117 4.23 -0.65 3.21
C VAL A 117 3.04 -1.51 3.64
N GLU A 118 1.88 -1.31 3.03
CA GLU A 118 0.63 -1.96 3.41
C GLU A 118 0.58 -3.45 3.04
N SER A 119 0.93 -3.79 1.80
CA SER A 119 0.73 -5.14 1.28
C SER A 119 1.96 -5.76 0.66
N ALA A 120 3.02 -4.98 0.44
CA ALA A 120 4.15 -5.36 -0.43
C ALA A 120 3.67 -5.85 -1.82
N TYR A 121 2.63 -5.20 -2.36
CA TYR A 121 1.99 -5.52 -3.65
C TYR A 121 1.27 -6.88 -3.70
N ARG A 122 0.85 -7.42 -2.55
CA ARG A 122 0.07 -8.67 -2.49
C ARG A 122 -1.43 -8.37 -2.59
N LYS A 123 -2.03 -8.74 -3.72
CA LYS A 123 -3.48 -8.55 -4.02
C LYS A 123 -4.41 -9.11 -2.95
N TYR A 124 -4.07 -10.26 -2.36
CA TYR A 124 -4.91 -10.97 -1.38
C TYR A 124 -4.41 -10.81 0.07
N ALA A 125 -3.63 -9.77 0.36
CA ALA A 125 -3.18 -9.49 1.72
C ALA A 125 -4.36 -9.24 2.67
N VAL A 126 -4.31 -9.85 3.85
CA VAL A 126 -5.25 -9.61 4.95
C VAL A 126 -4.46 -9.38 6.23
N SER A 127 -4.67 -8.24 6.89
CA SER A 127 -4.05 -7.96 8.19
C SER A 127 -4.76 -8.68 9.34
N ILE A 128 -4.12 -8.73 10.51
CA ILE A 128 -4.73 -9.23 11.75
C ILE A 128 -6.00 -8.42 12.11
N ALA A 129 -5.99 -7.11 11.86
CA ALA A 129 -7.16 -6.25 12.06
C ALA A 129 -8.25 -6.44 10.98
N GLY A 130 -7.99 -7.22 9.94
CA GLY A 130 -8.94 -7.53 8.88
C GLY A 130 -8.90 -6.59 7.68
N ALA A 131 -7.90 -5.71 7.60
CA ALA A 131 -7.64 -4.85 6.44
C ALA A 131 -7.33 -5.68 5.19
N ARG A 132 -7.76 -5.24 3.99
CA ARG A 132 -7.73 -6.08 2.77
C ARG A 132 -7.07 -5.41 1.57
N GLY A 133 -6.37 -6.24 0.79
CA GLY A 133 -5.88 -5.90 -0.55
C GLY A 133 -4.65 -4.98 -0.56
N TYR A 134 -4.38 -4.38 -1.72
CA TYR A 134 -3.16 -3.61 -1.98
C TYR A 134 -2.93 -2.45 -1.00
N MET A 135 -3.96 -1.66 -0.74
CA MET A 135 -3.92 -0.49 0.15
C MET A 135 -4.46 -0.77 1.55
N GLN A 136 -4.68 -2.06 1.89
CA GLN A 136 -5.18 -2.53 3.20
C GLN A 136 -6.40 -1.72 3.67
N VAL A 137 -7.44 -1.68 2.84
CA VAL A 137 -8.70 -0.98 3.16
C VAL A 137 -9.47 -1.79 4.21
N MET A 138 -9.95 -1.12 5.25
CA MET A 138 -10.77 -1.74 6.29
C MET A 138 -12.17 -2.08 5.77
N PRO A 139 -12.73 -3.27 6.07
CA PRO A 139 -14.04 -3.69 5.57
C PRO A 139 -15.21 -2.79 5.93
N PHE A 140 -15.16 -2.02 7.04
CA PHE A 140 -16.27 -1.13 7.40
C PHE A 140 -16.51 -0.05 6.34
N TRP A 141 -15.47 0.37 5.60
CA TRP A 141 -15.60 1.36 4.53
C TRP A 141 -16.61 0.95 3.46
N THR A 142 -16.76 -0.35 3.17
CA THR A 142 -17.77 -0.79 2.21
C THR A 142 -19.18 -0.52 2.68
N LYS A 143 -19.42 -0.46 3.99
CA LYS A 143 -20.72 -0.06 4.57
C LYS A 143 -20.89 1.46 4.57
N VAL A 144 -19.81 2.19 4.85
CA VAL A 144 -19.85 3.66 5.04
C VAL A 144 -20.01 4.40 3.71
N ILE A 145 -19.30 3.98 2.66
CA ILE A 145 -19.20 4.67 1.36
C ILE A 145 -19.38 3.73 0.15
N GLY A 146 -19.99 2.56 0.36
CA GLY A 146 -20.06 1.49 -0.65
C GLY A 146 -21.35 0.69 -0.63
N ASP A 147 -21.29 -0.50 -1.22
CA ASP A 147 -22.40 -1.45 -1.38
C ASP A 147 -22.40 -2.56 -0.32
N ASN A 148 -21.60 -2.41 0.73
CA ASN A 148 -21.40 -3.37 1.81
C ASN A 148 -20.75 -4.72 1.38
N ASP A 149 -20.26 -4.87 0.15
CA ASP A 149 -19.57 -6.09 -0.29
C ASP A 149 -18.05 -6.04 -0.03
N ARG A 150 -17.65 -6.47 1.16
CA ARG A 150 -16.23 -6.56 1.57
C ARG A 150 -15.35 -7.47 0.69
N ARG A 151 -15.92 -8.33 -0.15
CA ARG A 151 -15.14 -9.21 -1.05
C ARG A 151 -14.51 -8.37 -2.17
N LYS A 152 -15.17 -7.27 -2.55
CA LYS A 152 -14.68 -6.38 -3.60
C LYS A 152 -13.38 -5.68 -3.26
N LEU A 153 -13.01 -5.63 -1.98
CA LEU A 153 -11.71 -5.11 -1.55
C LEU A 153 -10.51 -5.96 -2.03
N PHE A 154 -10.72 -7.14 -2.61
CA PHE A 154 -9.67 -7.90 -3.31
C PHE A 154 -9.62 -7.64 -4.82
N HIS A 155 -10.58 -6.90 -5.38
CA HIS A 155 -10.52 -6.43 -6.76
C HIS A 155 -9.61 -5.20 -6.82
N MET A 156 -8.65 -5.22 -7.74
CA MET A 156 -7.57 -4.24 -7.81
C MET A 156 -8.09 -2.80 -7.96
N GLN A 157 -8.92 -2.55 -8.98
CA GLN A 157 -9.47 -1.22 -9.21
C GLN A 157 -10.28 -0.74 -8.00
N THR A 158 -11.18 -1.56 -7.47
CA THR A 158 -11.98 -1.21 -6.30
C THR A 158 -11.08 -0.89 -5.09
N ASN A 159 -10.09 -1.73 -4.79
CA ASN A 159 -9.20 -1.50 -3.65
C ASN A 159 -8.42 -0.18 -3.76
N LEU A 160 -7.84 0.08 -4.93
CA LEU A 160 -7.11 1.31 -5.21
C LEU A 160 -8.01 2.54 -5.14
N ARG A 161 -9.24 2.43 -5.68
CA ARG A 161 -10.27 3.46 -5.64
C ARG A 161 -10.67 3.83 -4.22
N TYR A 162 -10.93 2.84 -3.37
CA TYR A 162 -11.19 3.06 -1.94
C TYR A 162 -9.99 3.71 -1.26
N GLY A 163 -8.81 3.09 -1.35
CA GLY A 163 -7.62 3.57 -0.64
C GLY A 163 -7.22 4.99 -1.05
N CYS A 164 -7.26 5.31 -2.34
CA CYS A 164 -6.95 6.67 -2.83
C CYS A 164 -7.99 7.70 -2.36
N SER A 165 -9.27 7.37 -2.42
CA SER A 165 -10.34 8.30 -1.99
C SER A 165 -10.29 8.56 -0.48
N ILE A 166 -10.05 7.51 0.33
CA ILE A 166 -9.91 7.62 1.78
C ILE A 166 -8.66 8.41 2.15
N LEU A 167 -7.52 8.16 1.48
CA LEU A 167 -6.29 8.91 1.74
C LEU A 167 -6.46 10.39 1.40
N ARG A 168 -7.06 10.71 0.25
CA ARG A 168 -7.37 12.11 -0.14
C ARG A 168 -8.21 12.81 0.93
N MET A 169 -9.30 12.17 1.36
CA MET A 169 -10.16 12.69 2.43
C MET A 169 -9.35 12.97 3.70
N TYR A 170 -8.48 12.06 4.13
CA TYR A 170 -7.66 12.30 5.32
C TYR A 170 -6.63 13.41 5.15
N ILE A 171 -6.06 13.58 3.96
CA ILE A 171 -5.18 14.73 3.68
C ILE A 171 -5.99 16.04 3.78
N ASP A 172 -7.23 16.06 3.29
CA ASP A 172 -8.12 17.23 3.40
C ASP A 172 -8.48 17.53 4.87
N MET A 173 -8.84 16.50 5.65
CA MET A 173 -9.15 16.63 7.08
C MET A 173 -7.96 17.15 7.91
N GLU A 174 -6.75 16.73 7.55
CA GLU A 174 -5.50 17.19 8.19
C GLU A 174 -4.92 18.44 7.52
N ARG A 175 -5.71 19.15 6.70
CA ARG A 175 -5.34 20.44 6.07
C ARG A 175 -4.04 20.38 5.25
N GLY A 176 -3.81 19.25 4.59
CA GLY A 176 -2.61 19.02 3.79
C GLY A 176 -1.43 18.42 4.57
N ASP A 177 -1.53 18.23 5.88
CA ASP A 177 -0.49 17.55 6.65
C ASP A 177 -0.49 16.05 6.33
N LEU A 178 0.37 15.67 5.40
CA LEU A 178 0.52 14.30 4.95
C LEU A 178 0.95 13.35 6.07
N TYR A 179 1.77 13.82 7.02
CA TYR A 179 2.25 12.97 8.11
C TYR A 179 1.10 12.58 9.05
N LEU A 180 0.26 13.55 9.43
CA LEU A 180 -0.94 13.28 10.22
C LEU A 180 -1.96 12.46 9.44
N ALA A 181 -2.14 12.73 8.14
CA ALA A 181 -3.07 12.00 7.28
C ALA A 181 -2.68 10.52 7.16
N LEU A 182 -1.40 10.21 6.96
CA LEU A 182 -0.89 8.83 6.93
C LEU A 182 -1.09 8.14 8.28
N GLY A 183 -0.79 8.83 9.38
CA GLY A 183 -1.06 8.30 10.71
C GLY A 183 -2.54 7.98 10.91
N ARG A 184 -3.44 8.83 10.44
CA ARG A 184 -4.89 8.60 10.49
C ARG A 184 -5.33 7.46 9.58
N TYR A 185 -4.82 7.39 8.35
CA TYR A 185 -5.10 6.33 7.38
C TYR A 185 -4.84 4.94 7.98
N ASN A 186 -3.71 4.78 8.67
CA ASN A 186 -3.34 3.55 9.37
C ASN A 186 -4.08 3.34 10.70
N GLY A 187 -4.56 4.39 11.36
CA GLY A 187 -5.07 4.33 12.73
C GLY A 187 -4.02 4.50 13.83
N SER A 188 -2.86 5.07 13.49
CA SER A 188 -1.75 5.39 14.40
C SER A 188 -1.43 6.90 14.45
N ARG A 189 -2.45 7.76 14.27
CA ARG A 189 -2.29 9.22 14.27
C ARG A 189 -1.48 9.71 15.48
N GLY A 190 -0.47 10.54 15.22
CA GLY A 190 0.47 11.03 16.25
C GLY A 190 1.66 10.09 16.53
N ARG A 191 1.73 8.91 15.90
CA ARG A 191 2.88 8.00 15.98
C ARG A 191 3.75 8.11 14.71
N PRO A 192 5.08 8.18 14.83
CA PRO A 192 5.98 8.39 13.69
C PRO A 192 6.23 7.17 12.82
N GLN A 193 6.06 5.95 13.36
CA GLN A 193 6.57 4.75 12.73
C GLN A 193 5.94 4.50 11.35
N TYR A 194 4.60 4.57 11.26
CA TYR A 194 3.90 4.32 10.02
C TYR A 194 4.10 5.44 8.97
N PRO A 195 3.88 6.74 9.30
CA PRO A 195 4.14 7.81 8.34
C PRO A 195 5.58 7.79 7.81
N ASN A 196 6.58 7.62 8.68
CA ASN A 196 7.98 7.56 8.26
C ASN A 196 8.27 6.38 7.34
N ALA A 197 7.66 5.22 7.58
CA ALA A 197 7.80 4.06 6.70
C ALA A 197 7.23 4.34 5.30
N VAL A 198 6.06 4.97 5.21
CA VAL A 198 5.44 5.34 3.92
C VAL A 198 6.26 6.42 3.22
N LEU A 199 6.69 7.47 3.91
CA LEU A 199 7.52 8.52 3.31
C LEU A 199 8.87 7.97 2.82
N ALA A 200 9.49 7.06 3.57
CA ALA A 200 10.72 6.38 3.15
C ALA A 200 10.50 5.45 1.95
N ALA A 201 9.32 4.82 1.85
CA ALA A 201 8.94 4.05 0.67
C ALA A 201 8.67 4.97 -0.53
N TRP A 202 7.95 6.08 -0.35
CA TRP A 202 7.63 7.05 -1.40
C TRP A 202 8.90 7.59 -2.08
N LYS A 203 9.95 7.92 -1.30
CA LYS A 203 11.25 8.32 -1.87
C LYS A 203 11.83 7.33 -2.89
N LYS A 204 11.54 6.03 -2.73
CA LYS A 204 11.99 4.97 -3.68
C LYS A 204 11.13 4.90 -4.95
N TRP A 205 10.02 5.61 -4.96
CA TRP A 205 9.04 5.69 -6.05
C TRP A 205 8.93 7.10 -6.65
N GLU A 206 9.74 8.04 -6.18
CA GLU A 206 9.88 9.34 -6.82
C GLU A 206 10.30 9.17 -8.28
N PHE A 207 9.68 9.99 -9.13
CA PHE A 207 9.84 10.00 -10.57
C PHE A 207 10.20 11.41 -11.03
N ASN A 208 11.34 11.52 -11.70
CA ASN A 208 11.81 12.78 -12.27
C ASN A 208 11.84 12.61 -13.79
N PRO A 209 10.82 13.10 -14.53
CA PRO A 209 10.77 12.95 -15.97
C PRO A 209 11.93 13.69 -16.63
N VAL A 210 12.49 13.11 -17.69
CA VAL A 210 13.41 13.82 -18.56
C VAL A 210 12.62 14.86 -19.35
N ALA A 211 13.08 16.11 -19.35
CA ALA A 211 12.42 17.20 -20.04
C ALA A 211 12.13 16.83 -21.51
N VAL A 212 10.88 16.96 -21.91
CA VAL A 212 10.48 16.83 -23.32
C VAL A 212 10.80 18.18 -23.97
N ALA A 213 11.75 18.22 -24.89
CA ALA A 213 12.05 19.44 -25.64
C ALA A 213 10.77 19.94 -26.33
N SER A 214 10.33 21.15 -25.97
CA SER A 214 9.29 21.85 -26.70
C SER A 214 9.82 22.19 -28.09
N ARG A 215 9.27 21.53 -29.12
CA ARG A 215 9.43 21.97 -30.50
C ARG A 215 8.47 23.10 -30.80
#